data_AF-A0A2N9PBZ7-F1
#
_entry.id   AF-A0A2N9PBZ7-F1
#
_cell.length_a   1.000
_cell.length_b   1.000
_cell.length_c   1.000
_cell.angle_alpha   90.00
_cell.angle_beta   90.00
_cell.angle_gamma   90.00
#
_symmetry.space_group_name_H-M   'P 1'
#
loop_
_entity.id
_entity.type
_entity.pdbx_description
1 polymer ?
#
loop_
_entity_poly.entity_id
_entity_poly.type
_entity_poly.pdbx_seq_one_letter_code
_entity_poly.pdbx_strand_id
1 'polypeptide(L)'
;MKEKVIWGLAMVLIMACSKEEQVLTNGEVITDSGVVKNAEIEEEDLYQYYGIKKDQNVGQVTSQIETIKGLKEINGKKIEVKETVLESKDEEKGIVIVKFLGKVNDKNFSKIVTFQDLVKKPSQVEIARNLNVEWKKEYKDNPESLPIAFDELYRLKKTDKFTLEYLSKWIDFYVVPRSGANYYLTNEDLKQSTISEVTGSDRLISFNFSYKGTRNNPVSVSFDKNKYYERFVSLNRTETSKYFAQGILTDFGSFFRGFLNLKEEQLFELDFDQGSERLIDRNEDKISCKLILKDKKNKIIADFYFEFEGFKSLKRLKTDWYAESSGELNFFMANRMRGVNDGDVTSLLERTIARWVTMVKMGIIRDDINTNILDPQSYILVSNGVYALKMVKEDASTTWKPSTRRALYQDALWLLPRFKLIKAIKKENTITVTLSFVHVNEVSLSNVQTTFNIVY
;
A
#
# COMPACT_ATOMS: atom_id res chain seq x y z
N MET A 1 5.51 -65.83 -2.72
CA MET A 1 6.06 -66.80 -3.69
C MET A 1 5.48 -66.44 -5.05
N LYS A 2 6.35 -66.31 -6.06
CA LYS A 2 6.09 -65.96 -7.48
C LYS A 2 5.72 -64.49 -7.74
N GLU A 3 6.30 -63.76 -8.69
CA GLU A 3 7.52 -63.93 -9.50
C GLU A 3 7.76 -62.57 -10.18
N LYS A 4 9.03 -62.22 -10.36
CA LYS A 4 9.45 -61.06 -11.17
C LYS A 4 9.10 -61.33 -12.63
N VAL A 5 8.57 -60.33 -13.33
CA VAL A 5 8.63 -60.29 -14.79
C VAL A 5 9.27 -58.97 -15.20
N ILE A 6 10.49 -59.10 -15.73
CA ILE A 6 11.26 -58.07 -16.43
C ILE A 6 10.79 -58.12 -17.89
N TRP A 7 10.42 -56.98 -18.47
CA TRP A 7 10.40 -56.79 -19.91
C TRP A 7 11.21 -55.54 -20.25
N GLY A 8 12.39 -55.76 -20.80
CA GLY A 8 13.05 -54.77 -21.66
C GLY A 8 12.58 -54.97 -23.09
N LEU A 9 12.46 -53.89 -23.85
CA LEU A 9 12.38 -53.96 -25.31
C LEU A 9 12.95 -52.69 -25.94
N ALA A 10 13.87 -52.92 -26.87
CA ALA A 10 14.68 -51.97 -27.60
C ALA A 10 13.88 -51.23 -28.68
N MET A 11 14.28 -49.98 -28.98
CA MET A 11 13.73 -49.17 -30.07
C MET A 11 14.74 -49.15 -31.23
N VAL A 12 14.32 -49.60 -32.41
CA VAL A 12 15.05 -49.46 -33.68
C VAL A 12 14.42 -48.31 -34.46
N LEU A 13 15.24 -47.33 -34.85
CA LEU A 13 14.92 -46.21 -35.74
C LEU A 13 15.03 -46.65 -37.20
N ILE A 14 14.01 -46.38 -38.02
CA ILE A 14 14.14 -46.34 -39.48
C ILE A 14 13.47 -45.06 -40.00
N MET A 15 14.28 -44.19 -40.61
CA MET A 15 13.87 -43.08 -41.46
C MET A 15 13.53 -43.59 -42.86
N ALA A 16 12.54 -42.98 -43.52
CA ALA A 16 12.46 -42.99 -44.98
C ALA A 16 11.78 -41.72 -45.51
N CYS A 17 12.54 -40.94 -46.30
CA CYS A 17 12.04 -39.94 -47.25
C CYS A 17 11.60 -40.63 -48.55
N SER A 18 10.59 -40.09 -49.22
CA SER A 18 10.53 -40.13 -50.69
C SER A 18 9.77 -38.93 -51.25
N LYS A 19 10.46 -38.14 -52.07
CA LYS A 19 9.91 -37.20 -53.05
C LYS A 19 9.53 -37.97 -54.32
N GLU A 20 8.49 -37.52 -55.01
CA GLU A 20 8.42 -37.61 -56.48
C GLU A 20 7.57 -36.45 -57.04
N GLU A 21 7.99 -35.98 -58.22
CA GLU A 21 7.62 -34.75 -58.92
C GLU A 21 7.21 -35.14 -60.35
N GLN A 22 6.31 -34.35 -60.99
CA GLN A 22 6.14 -34.06 -62.44
C GLN A 22 4.64 -33.89 -62.81
N VAL A 23 4.13 -33.04 -63.72
CA VAL A 23 4.57 -31.86 -64.52
C VAL A 23 3.28 -31.11 -64.96
N LEU A 24 3.43 -29.82 -65.25
CA LEU A 24 2.47 -28.74 -65.58
C LEU A 24 1.55 -28.89 -66.81
N THR A 25 0.40 -28.18 -66.79
CA THR A 25 -0.04 -27.25 -67.87
C THR A 25 -0.81 -26.04 -67.29
N ASN A 26 -0.61 -24.87 -67.91
CA ASN A 26 -0.93 -23.52 -67.42
C ASN A 26 -2.37 -23.03 -67.69
N GLY A 27 -2.89 -22.20 -66.77
CA GLY A 27 -3.97 -21.22 -66.95
C GLY A 27 -4.08 -20.32 -65.71
N GLU A 28 -3.95 -19.00 -65.87
CA GLU A 28 -3.66 -18.00 -64.83
C GLU A 28 -4.75 -17.76 -63.75
N VAL A 29 -4.26 -17.75 -62.51
CA VAL A 29 -4.42 -16.76 -61.41
C VAL A 29 -5.82 -16.24 -61.05
N ILE A 30 -6.32 -16.69 -59.90
CA ILE A 30 -6.80 -15.80 -58.83
C ILE A 30 -6.18 -16.27 -57.51
N THR A 31 -5.44 -15.36 -56.87
CA THR A 31 -4.88 -15.50 -55.52
C THR A 31 -5.99 -15.50 -54.48
N ASP A 32 -6.23 -16.64 -53.86
CA ASP A 32 -6.81 -16.71 -52.51
C ASP A 32 -5.87 -17.53 -51.63
N SER A 33 -5.02 -16.82 -50.88
CA SER A 33 -4.09 -17.39 -49.91
C SER A 33 -4.84 -17.80 -48.65
N GLY A 34 -5.84 -18.68 -48.78
CA GLY A 34 -6.55 -19.35 -47.70
C GLY A 34 -5.99 -20.75 -47.48
N VAL A 35 -4.71 -20.87 -47.15
CA VAL A 35 -4.15 -22.17 -46.72
C VAL A 35 -4.83 -22.53 -45.39
N VAL A 36 -5.76 -23.48 -45.45
CA VAL A 36 -6.27 -24.22 -44.29
C VAL A 36 -5.07 -24.88 -43.62
N LYS A 37 -4.52 -24.22 -42.59
CA LYS A 37 -3.49 -24.82 -41.73
C LYS A 37 -4.11 -26.05 -41.04
N ASN A 38 -3.42 -27.18 -41.17
CA ASN A 38 -3.67 -28.51 -40.62
C ASN A 38 -4.79 -28.62 -39.55
N ALA A 39 -5.77 -29.48 -39.82
CA ALA A 39 -6.83 -29.87 -38.89
C ALA A 39 -6.38 -30.90 -37.82
N GLU A 40 -5.12 -31.31 -37.83
CA GLU A 40 -4.57 -32.32 -36.91
C GLU A 40 -3.89 -31.65 -35.71
N ILE A 41 -3.92 -32.32 -34.55
CA ILE A 41 -3.31 -31.84 -33.32
C ILE A 41 -1.80 -32.14 -33.34
N GLU A 42 -0.98 -31.11 -33.14
CA GLU A 42 0.47 -31.23 -33.01
C GLU A 42 0.90 -31.26 -31.54
N GLU A 43 2.10 -31.76 -31.26
CA GLU A 43 2.64 -31.74 -29.89
C GLU A 43 2.76 -30.30 -29.37
N GLU A 44 3.28 -29.38 -30.20
CA GLU A 44 3.43 -27.96 -29.87
C GLU A 44 2.10 -27.30 -29.47
N ASP A 45 0.97 -27.74 -30.06
CA ASP A 45 -0.35 -27.24 -29.67
C ASP A 45 -0.68 -27.62 -28.22
N LEU A 46 -0.27 -28.81 -27.78
CA LEU A 46 -0.48 -29.29 -26.42
C LEU A 46 0.52 -28.66 -25.44
N TYR A 47 1.77 -28.39 -25.85
CA TYR A 47 2.70 -27.57 -25.06
C TYR A 47 2.11 -26.18 -24.78
N GLN A 48 1.58 -25.51 -25.80
CA GLN A 48 0.97 -24.18 -25.65
C GLN A 48 -0.37 -24.22 -24.90
N TYR A 49 -1.20 -25.24 -25.15
CA TYR A 49 -2.48 -25.41 -24.45
C TYR A 49 -2.31 -25.47 -22.94
N TYR A 50 -1.30 -26.21 -22.46
CA TYR A 50 -0.99 -26.33 -21.03
C TYR A 50 0.02 -25.29 -20.54
N GLY A 51 0.65 -24.53 -21.43
CA GLY A 51 1.70 -23.56 -21.09
C GLY A 51 2.97 -24.22 -20.55
N ILE A 52 3.29 -25.43 -21.04
CA ILE A 52 4.42 -26.23 -20.57
C ILE A 52 5.73 -25.65 -21.10
N LYS A 53 6.72 -25.50 -20.21
CA LYS A 53 8.05 -24.96 -20.49
C LYS A 53 9.13 -25.88 -19.92
N LYS A 54 10.33 -25.83 -20.52
CA LYS A 54 11.47 -26.68 -20.12
C LYS A 54 12.06 -26.34 -18.74
N ASP A 55 11.74 -25.18 -18.19
CA ASP A 55 12.13 -24.76 -16.83
C ASP A 55 11.21 -25.32 -15.73
N GLN A 56 10.22 -26.13 -16.10
CA GLN A 56 9.33 -26.82 -15.17
C GLN A 56 9.80 -28.24 -14.89
N ASN A 57 9.51 -28.75 -13.69
CA ASN A 57 9.72 -30.16 -13.36
C ASN A 57 8.49 -31.03 -13.68
N VAL A 58 8.69 -32.35 -13.61
CA VAL A 58 7.63 -33.36 -13.87
C VAL A 58 6.39 -33.16 -13.00
N GLY A 59 6.56 -32.79 -11.72
CA GLY A 59 5.45 -32.53 -10.81
C GLY A 59 4.60 -31.31 -11.19
N GLN A 60 5.26 -30.23 -11.63
CA GLN A 60 4.58 -29.03 -12.11
C GLN A 60 3.79 -29.30 -13.40
N VAL A 61 4.41 -30.02 -14.36
CA VAL A 61 3.75 -30.37 -15.63
C VAL A 61 2.54 -31.28 -15.39
N THR A 62 2.69 -32.31 -14.55
CA THR A 62 1.57 -33.21 -14.21
C THR A 62 0.42 -32.45 -13.55
N SER A 63 0.71 -31.59 -12.56
CA SER A 63 -0.30 -30.76 -11.90
C SER A 63 -1.00 -29.80 -12.87
N GLN A 64 -0.28 -29.18 -13.82
CA GLN A 64 -0.88 -28.31 -14.83
C GLN A 64 -1.82 -29.08 -15.76
N ILE A 65 -1.44 -30.28 -16.19
CA ILE A 65 -2.28 -31.14 -17.04
C ILE A 65 -3.57 -31.56 -16.34
N GLU A 66 -3.48 -31.85 -15.03
CA GLU A 66 -4.63 -32.20 -14.20
C GLU A 66 -5.57 -31.00 -13.96
N THR A 67 -5.02 -29.79 -13.83
CA THR A 67 -5.77 -28.60 -13.40
C THR A 67 -6.36 -27.81 -14.57
N ILE A 68 -5.63 -27.68 -15.68
CA ILE A 68 -6.06 -26.90 -16.85
C ILE A 68 -7.06 -27.73 -17.66
N LYS A 69 -8.29 -27.22 -17.77
CA LYS A 69 -9.38 -27.81 -18.56
C LYS A 69 -10.09 -26.73 -19.37
N GLY A 70 -10.93 -27.15 -20.31
CA GLY A 70 -11.82 -26.27 -21.07
C GLY A 70 -11.34 -25.97 -22.50
N LEU A 71 -12.17 -25.26 -23.26
CA LEU A 71 -11.87 -24.94 -24.66
C LEU A 71 -10.85 -23.79 -24.74
N LYS A 72 -9.81 -23.95 -25.56
CA LYS A 72 -8.82 -22.90 -25.87
C LYS A 72 -8.60 -22.78 -27.36
N GLU A 73 -8.28 -21.57 -27.80
CA GLU A 73 -7.85 -21.30 -29.17
C GLU A 73 -6.32 -21.17 -29.19
N ILE A 74 -5.63 -22.09 -29.88
CA ILE A 74 -4.17 -22.20 -29.93
C ILE A 74 -3.78 -22.39 -31.39
N ASN A 75 -2.83 -21.59 -31.90
CA ASN A 75 -2.38 -21.67 -33.30
C ASN A 75 -3.52 -21.65 -34.35
N GLY A 76 -4.63 -20.97 -34.06
CA GLY A 76 -5.82 -20.93 -34.93
C GLY A 76 -6.71 -22.18 -34.87
N LYS A 77 -6.49 -23.07 -33.90
CA LYS A 77 -7.27 -24.30 -33.67
C LYS A 77 -8.08 -24.18 -32.38
N LYS A 78 -9.36 -24.55 -32.42
CA LYS A 78 -10.20 -24.70 -31.22
C LYS A 78 -9.98 -26.09 -30.62
N ILE A 79 -9.28 -26.14 -29.50
CA ILE A 79 -8.86 -27.38 -28.83
C ILE A 79 -9.63 -27.52 -27.52
N GLU A 80 -10.23 -28.68 -27.31
CA GLU A 80 -10.85 -29.09 -26.06
C GLU A 80 -10.27 -30.46 -25.67
N VAL A 81 -9.48 -30.51 -24.60
CA VAL A 81 -9.04 -31.79 -24.03
C VAL A 81 -10.12 -32.29 -23.07
N LYS A 82 -10.63 -33.49 -23.35
CA LYS A 82 -11.70 -34.13 -22.55
C LYS A 82 -11.17 -35.07 -21.51
N GLU A 83 -10.13 -35.83 -21.87
CA GLU A 83 -9.53 -36.84 -21.00
C GLU A 83 -8.02 -36.84 -21.18
N THR A 84 -7.32 -37.08 -20.08
CA THR A 84 -5.87 -37.14 -19.99
C THR A 84 -5.49 -38.39 -19.21
N VAL A 85 -4.70 -39.27 -19.81
CA VAL A 85 -4.19 -40.49 -19.17
C VAL A 85 -2.68 -40.34 -19.00
N LEU A 86 -2.22 -40.27 -17.76
CA LEU A 86 -0.80 -40.28 -17.43
C LEU A 86 -0.26 -41.70 -17.64
N GLU A 87 0.53 -41.91 -18.69
CA GLU A 87 1.08 -43.24 -19.01
C GLU A 87 2.34 -43.54 -18.21
N SER A 88 3.24 -42.57 -18.08
CA SER A 88 4.43 -42.71 -17.25
C SER A 88 4.99 -41.37 -16.81
N LYS A 89 5.74 -41.38 -15.70
CA LYS A 89 6.55 -40.26 -15.25
C LYS A 89 7.91 -40.76 -14.74
N ASP A 90 8.97 -40.05 -15.11
CA ASP A 90 10.35 -40.31 -14.68
C ASP A 90 10.97 -38.98 -14.22
N GLU A 91 10.93 -38.74 -12.91
CA GLU A 91 11.41 -37.50 -12.30
C GLU A 91 12.93 -37.35 -12.39
N GLU A 92 13.68 -38.46 -12.45
CA GLU A 92 15.15 -38.45 -12.56
C GLU A 92 15.59 -38.08 -13.98
N LYS A 93 14.84 -38.53 -14.99
CA LYS A 93 15.10 -38.17 -16.39
C LYS A 93 14.43 -36.87 -16.82
N GLY A 94 13.45 -36.35 -16.07
CA GLY A 94 12.69 -35.18 -16.44
C GLY A 94 11.74 -35.47 -17.60
N ILE A 95 11.04 -36.61 -17.54
CA ILE A 95 10.17 -37.09 -18.62
C ILE A 95 8.77 -37.39 -18.07
N VAL A 96 7.75 -36.98 -18.80
CA VAL A 96 6.36 -37.42 -18.57
C VAL A 96 5.68 -37.74 -19.90
N ILE A 97 5.00 -38.88 -19.96
CA ILE A 97 4.28 -39.35 -21.14
C ILE A 97 2.79 -39.32 -20.82
N VAL A 98 2.03 -38.59 -21.62
CA VAL A 98 0.60 -38.39 -21.43
C VAL A 98 -0.15 -38.63 -22.72
N LYS A 99 -1.23 -39.40 -22.62
CA LYS A 99 -2.20 -39.57 -23.70
C LYS A 99 -3.36 -38.58 -23.51
N PHE A 100 -3.60 -37.79 -24.54
CA PHE A 100 -4.65 -36.79 -24.62
C PHE A 100 -5.77 -37.27 -25.54
N LEU A 101 -7.00 -37.16 -25.07
CA LEU A 101 -8.23 -37.45 -25.82
C LEU A 101 -9.09 -36.18 -25.81
N GLY A 102 -9.54 -35.74 -26.98
CA GLY A 102 -10.24 -34.47 -27.07
C GLY A 102 -10.84 -34.17 -28.43
N LYS A 103 -11.13 -32.90 -28.66
CA LYS A 103 -11.60 -32.36 -29.94
C LYS A 103 -10.69 -31.23 -30.42
N VAL A 104 -10.43 -31.20 -31.72
CA VAL A 104 -9.78 -30.10 -32.43
C VAL A 104 -10.68 -29.71 -33.60
N ASN A 105 -11.15 -28.46 -33.64
CA ASN A 105 -12.11 -27.96 -34.64
C ASN A 105 -13.28 -28.95 -34.87
N ASP A 106 -13.91 -29.36 -33.75
CA ASP A 106 -15.01 -30.33 -33.67
C ASP A 106 -14.72 -31.79 -34.08
N LYS A 107 -13.49 -32.12 -34.50
CA LYS A 107 -13.05 -33.48 -34.79
C LYS A 107 -12.36 -34.12 -33.58
N ASN A 108 -12.70 -35.37 -33.26
CA ASN A 108 -12.05 -36.08 -32.15
C ASN A 108 -10.57 -36.36 -32.47
N PHE A 109 -9.71 -36.26 -31.46
CA PHE A 109 -8.30 -36.66 -31.56
C PHE A 109 -7.89 -37.56 -30.38
N SER A 110 -6.83 -38.35 -30.62
CA SER A 110 -6.09 -39.11 -29.62
C SER A 110 -4.60 -38.92 -29.90
N LYS A 111 -3.85 -38.32 -28.98
CA LYS A 111 -2.42 -38.05 -29.16
C LYS A 111 -1.65 -38.41 -27.90
N ILE A 112 -0.56 -39.15 -28.06
CA ILE A 112 0.42 -39.37 -26.99
C ILE A 112 1.52 -38.34 -27.18
N VAL A 113 1.87 -37.63 -26.10
CA VAL A 113 2.96 -36.64 -26.10
C VAL A 113 3.96 -37.02 -25.02
N THR A 114 5.24 -36.95 -25.38
CA THR A 114 6.35 -37.07 -24.44
C THR A 114 6.87 -35.68 -24.12
N PHE A 115 6.58 -35.20 -22.91
CA PHE A 115 7.21 -34.00 -22.39
C PHE A 115 8.57 -34.38 -21.81
N GLN A 116 9.63 -33.89 -22.42
CA GLN A 116 11.02 -34.20 -22.10
C GLN A 116 11.84 -32.92 -21.90
N ASP A 117 13.10 -33.08 -21.51
CA ASP A 117 14.00 -31.97 -21.12
C ASP A 117 13.45 -31.12 -19.96
N LEU A 118 12.54 -31.69 -19.15
CA LEU A 118 12.04 -31.04 -17.95
C LEU A 118 13.14 -31.01 -16.87
N VAL A 119 12.96 -30.14 -15.89
CA VAL A 119 13.89 -30.05 -14.76
C VAL A 119 13.92 -31.37 -14.01
N LYS A 120 15.10 -31.98 -14.01
CA LYS A 120 15.38 -33.27 -13.37
C LYS A 120 15.40 -33.12 -11.85
N LYS A 121 14.91 -34.14 -11.17
CA LYS A 121 14.95 -34.22 -9.72
C LYS A 121 16.40 -34.30 -9.21
N PRO A 122 16.84 -33.37 -8.34
CA PRO A 122 18.14 -33.46 -7.71
C PRO A 122 18.23 -34.67 -6.77
N SER A 123 19.45 -35.10 -6.47
CA SER A 123 19.69 -36.16 -5.49
C SER A 123 19.18 -35.78 -4.10
N GLN A 124 18.94 -36.77 -3.24
CA GLN A 124 18.53 -36.53 -1.85
C GLN A 124 19.49 -35.57 -1.11
N VAL A 125 20.80 -35.73 -1.33
CA VAL A 125 21.80 -34.88 -0.68
C VAL A 125 21.75 -33.46 -1.21
N GLU A 126 21.51 -33.26 -2.50
CA GLU A 126 21.33 -31.93 -3.10
C GLU A 126 20.07 -31.25 -2.58
N ILE A 127 18.93 -31.96 -2.52
CA ILE A 127 17.69 -31.42 -1.94
C ILE A 127 17.90 -31.04 -0.49
N ALA A 128 18.55 -31.91 0.29
CA ALA A 128 18.76 -31.66 1.70
C ALA A 128 19.77 -30.55 1.99
N ARG A 129 20.82 -30.35 1.18
CA ARG A 129 21.90 -29.38 1.49
C ARG A 129 21.83 -28.06 0.75
N ASN A 130 21.08 -28.00 -0.35
CA ASN A 130 21.03 -26.84 -1.24
C ASN A 130 19.60 -26.29 -1.36
N LEU A 131 18.74 -26.57 -0.39
CA LEU A 131 17.40 -26.00 -0.34
C LEU A 131 17.48 -24.48 -0.21
N ASN A 132 16.72 -23.80 -1.05
CA ASN A 132 16.40 -22.39 -1.00
C ASN A 132 14.91 -22.23 -0.75
N VAL A 133 14.55 -21.07 -0.20
CA VAL A 133 13.17 -20.70 0.08
C VAL A 133 12.94 -19.28 -0.39
N GLU A 134 11.79 -19.04 -0.99
CA GLU A 134 11.37 -17.69 -1.39
C GLU A 134 9.86 -17.51 -1.22
N TRP A 135 9.43 -16.27 -1.05
CA TRP A 135 8.00 -15.98 -1.12
C TRP A 135 7.48 -16.30 -2.51
N LYS A 136 6.31 -16.94 -2.56
CA LYS A 136 5.58 -17.10 -3.81
C LYS A 136 5.41 -15.74 -4.48
N LYS A 137 5.39 -15.76 -5.82
CA LYS A 137 5.44 -14.55 -6.65
C LYS A 137 4.37 -13.53 -6.28
N GLU A 138 3.17 -13.98 -5.93
CA GLU A 138 2.04 -13.15 -5.51
C GLU A 138 2.25 -12.41 -4.16
N TYR A 139 3.22 -12.85 -3.35
CA TYR A 139 3.47 -12.30 -2.01
C TYR A 139 4.83 -11.62 -1.87
N LYS A 140 5.70 -11.75 -2.86
CA LYS A 140 7.10 -11.30 -2.82
C LYS A 140 7.29 -9.85 -2.37
N ASP A 141 6.40 -8.96 -2.82
CA ASP A 141 6.55 -7.52 -2.57
C ASP A 141 5.98 -7.07 -1.22
N ASN A 142 5.12 -7.89 -0.60
CA ASN A 142 4.47 -7.54 0.66
C ASN A 142 4.12 -8.79 1.50
N PRO A 143 5.10 -9.62 1.89
CA PRO A 143 4.83 -10.84 2.64
C PRO A 143 4.29 -10.56 4.03
N GLU A 144 4.57 -9.39 4.61
CA GLU A 144 4.06 -9.00 5.91
C GLU A 144 2.54 -8.87 5.91
N SER A 145 1.92 -8.60 4.74
CA SER A 145 0.45 -8.55 4.53
C SER A 145 -0.28 -9.83 4.85
N LEU A 146 0.42 -10.96 4.87
CA LEU A 146 -0.16 -12.28 5.00
C LEU A 146 -0.65 -12.57 6.43
N PRO A 147 -1.68 -13.42 6.59
CA PRO A 147 -2.20 -13.84 7.89
C PRO A 147 -1.30 -14.90 8.55
N ILE A 148 0.02 -14.67 8.53
CA ILE A 148 0.98 -15.52 9.23
C ILE A 148 0.91 -15.16 10.72
N ALA A 149 0.82 -16.18 11.58
CA ALA A 149 0.87 -16.08 13.04
C ALA A 149 2.26 -15.63 13.56
N PHE A 150 2.82 -14.56 13.02
CA PHE A 150 4.17 -14.09 13.31
C PHE A 150 4.29 -13.55 14.74
N ASP A 151 3.28 -12.91 15.33
CA ASP A 151 3.32 -12.51 16.75
C ASP A 151 3.48 -13.73 17.68
N GLU A 152 2.78 -14.83 17.41
CA GLU A 152 2.91 -16.07 18.19
C GLU A 152 4.34 -16.63 18.11
N LEU A 153 4.96 -16.59 16.92
CA LEU A 153 6.34 -17.02 16.72
C LEU A 153 7.35 -16.08 17.38
N TYR A 154 7.23 -14.79 17.13
CA TYR A 154 8.21 -13.79 17.53
C TYR A 154 8.17 -13.52 19.04
N ARG A 155 6.98 -13.22 19.57
CA ARG A 155 6.81 -12.77 20.95
C ARG A 155 6.57 -13.93 21.91
N LEU A 156 5.72 -14.88 21.52
CA LEU A 156 5.34 -16.01 22.38
C LEU A 156 6.23 -17.24 22.21
N LYS A 157 7.12 -17.25 21.22
CA LYS A 157 8.01 -18.38 20.89
C LYS A 157 7.25 -19.69 20.63
N LYS A 158 6.00 -19.59 20.16
CA LYS A 158 5.17 -20.75 19.80
C LYS A 158 5.46 -21.16 18.36
N THR A 159 5.88 -22.41 18.18
CA THR A 159 6.31 -22.93 16.87
C THR A 159 5.38 -24.00 16.31
N ASP A 160 4.42 -24.51 17.09
CA ASP A 160 3.59 -25.67 16.73
C ASP A 160 2.80 -25.49 15.42
N LYS A 161 2.37 -24.25 15.13
CA LYS A 161 1.66 -23.91 13.88
C LYS A 161 2.57 -23.87 12.66
N PHE A 162 3.86 -23.64 12.85
CA PHE A 162 4.82 -23.46 11.77
C PHE A 162 5.30 -24.82 11.27
N THR A 163 4.42 -25.51 10.57
CA THR A 163 4.70 -26.75 9.84
C THR A 163 5.07 -26.47 8.39
N LEU A 164 5.64 -27.46 7.71
CA LEU A 164 5.95 -27.36 6.29
C LEU A 164 4.68 -27.11 5.46
N GLU A 165 3.57 -27.78 5.79
CA GLU A 165 2.26 -27.58 5.17
C GLU A 165 1.71 -26.17 5.40
N TYR A 166 1.93 -25.61 6.59
CA TYR A 166 1.51 -24.24 6.90
C TYR A 166 2.31 -23.23 6.08
N LEU A 167 3.65 -23.35 6.05
CA LEU A 167 4.53 -22.44 5.32
C LEU A 167 4.43 -22.55 3.80
N SER A 168 4.20 -23.75 3.26
CA SER A 168 4.07 -23.99 1.82
C SER A 168 2.85 -23.32 1.17
N LYS A 169 1.95 -22.76 1.98
CA LYS A 169 0.88 -21.88 1.49
C LYS A 169 1.45 -20.61 0.88
N TRP A 170 2.53 -20.07 1.41
CA TRP A 170 3.07 -18.76 1.04
C TRP A 170 4.51 -18.78 0.51
N ILE A 171 5.25 -19.84 0.78
CA ILE A 171 6.68 -19.96 0.46
C ILE A 171 6.88 -21.11 -0.52
N ASP A 172 7.69 -20.87 -1.54
CA ASP A 172 8.20 -21.89 -2.43
C ASP A 172 9.51 -22.46 -1.90
N PHE A 173 9.65 -23.78 -2.00
CA PHE A 173 10.81 -24.55 -1.61
C PHE A 173 11.47 -25.07 -2.88
N TYR A 174 12.73 -24.72 -3.11
CA TYR A 174 13.40 -25.11 -4.37
C TYR A 174 14.89 -25.34 -4.20
N VAL A 175 15.47 -26.05 -5.16
CA VAL A 175 16.90 -26.30 -5.26
C VAL A 175 17.37 -25.72 -6.58
N VAL A 176 18.58 -25.16 -6.62
CA VAL A 176 19.23 -24.78 -7.87
C VAL A 176 20.24 -25.87 -8.24
N PRO A 177 19.84 -26.91 -9.02
CA PRO A 177 20.78 -27.92 -9.50
C PRO A 177 21.80 -27.33 -10.47
N ARG A 178 22.90 -28.08 -10.71
CA ARG A 178 23.96 -27.69 -11.66
C ARG A 178 23.46 -27.45 -13.09
N SER A 179 22.30 -27.99 -13.45
CA SER A 179 21.65 -27.75 -14.75
C SER A 179 21.14 -26.32 -14.93
N GLY A 180 21.11 -25.50 -13.87
CA GLY A 180 20.81 -24.07 -13.91
C GLY A 180 19.33 -23.71 -13.74
N ALA A 181 18.40 -24.61 -14.01
CA ALA A 181 16.96 -24.39 -13.79
C ALA A 181 16.52 -24.83 -12.39
N ASN A 182 15.68 -24.03 -11.72
CA ASN A 182 15.20 -24.30 -10.37
C ASN A 182 14.32 -25.56 -10.32
N TYR A 183 14.64 -26.50 -9.43
CA TYR A 183 13.76 -27.60 -9.08
C TYR A 183 12.92 -27.22 -7.85
N TYR A 184 11.65 -26.86 -8.07
CA TYR A 184 10.67 -26.64 -7.00
C TYR A 184 10.20 -27.98 -6.41
N LEU A 185 10.21 -28.11 -5.08
CA LEU A 185 9.80 -29.33 -4.40
C LEU A 185 8.32 -29.62 -4.66
N THR A 186 8.02 -30.88 -4.96
CA THR A 186 6.66 -31.38 -5.16
C THR A 186 5.96 -31.68 -3.83
N ASN A 187 4.65 -31.91 -3.86
CA ASN A 187 3.92 -32.37 -2.67
C ASN A 187 4.48 -33.69 -2.11
N GLU A 188 4.95 -34.59 -2.98
CA GLU A 188 5.62 -35.84 -2.60
C GLU A 188 6.94 -35.56 -1.88
N ASP A 189 7.72 -34.57 -2.31
CA ASP A 189 8.95 -34.18 -1.63
C ASP A 189 8.66 -33.56 -0.27
N LEU A 190 7.64 -32.69 -0.20
CA LEU A 190 7.22 -32.05 1.04
C LEU A 190 6.76 -33.08 2.09
N LYS A 191 6.04 -34.13 1.68
CA LYS A 191 5.66 -35.25 2.58
C LYS A 191 6.86 -36.02 3.17
N GLN A 192 8.00 -35.97 2.49
CA GLN A 192 9.25 -36.60 2.91
C GLN A 192 10.19 -35.62 3.64
N SER A 193 9.69 -34.41 3.89
CA SER A 193 10.42 -33.32 4.49
C SER A 193 9.87 -32.98 5.87
N THR A 194 10.72 -32.42 6.72
CA THR A 194 10.33 -31.87 8.03
C THR A 194 11.05 -30.55 8.27
N ILE A 195 10.45 -29.71 9.13
CA ILE A 195 11.10 -28.49 9.61
C ILE A 195 11.16 -28.51 11.14
N SER A 196 12.19 -27.86 11.69
CA SER A 196 12.41 -27.73 13.12
C SER A 196 13.09 -26.39 13.44
N GLU A 197 13.18 -26.05 14.74
CA GLU A 197 13.87 -24.84 15.21
C GLU A 197 13.39 -23.55 14.50
N VAL A 198 12.07 -23.45 14.30
CA VAL A 198 11.49 -22.27 13.65
C VAL A 198 11.65 -21.05 14.54
N THR A 199 12.16 -19.96 13.98
CA THR A 199 12.38 -18.70 14.68
C THR A 199 11.94 -17.52 13.84
N GLY A 200 11.38 -16.50 14.51
CA GLY A 200 11.12 -15.19 13.93
C GLY A 200 12.11 -14.18 14.50
N SER A 201 12.73 -13.40 13.62
CA SER A 201 13.64 -12.30 13.96
C SER A 201 13.11 -10.99 13.38
N ASP A 202 13.86 -9.91 13.52
CA ASP A 202 13.44 -8.59 13.04
C ASP A 202 13.32 -8.51 11.50
N ARG A 203 14.00 -9.39 10.77
CA ARG A 203 14.08 -9.35 9.29
C ARG A 203 13.83 -10.70 8.60
N LEU A 204 13.73 -11.79 9.35
CA LEU A 204 13.70 -13.15 8.81
C LEU A 204 12.77 -14.06 9.59
N ILE A 205 12.12 -14.99 8.89
CA ILE A 205 11.62 -16.24 9.45
C ILE A 205 12.59 -17.34 9.04
N SER A 206 13.18 -18.03 10.01
CA SER A 206 14.22 -19.04 9.80
C SER A 206 13.83 -20.39 10.39
N PHE A 207 14.29 -21.48 9.76
CA PHE A 207 14.06 -22.84 10.26
C PHE A 207 15.09 -23.82 9.71
N ASN A 208 15.29 -24.93 10.42
CA ASN A 208 16.05 -26.06 9.91
C ASN A 208 15.14 -26.93 9.06
N PHE A 209 15.67 -27.39 7.93
CA PHE A 209 14.96 -28.29 7.02
C PHE A 209 15.65 -29.66 7.00
N SER A 210 14.86 -30.73 6.90
CA SER A 210 15.36 -32.06 6.64
C SER A 210 14.54 -32.74 5.54
N TYR A 211 15.23 -33.41 4.62
CA TYR A 211 14.64 -34.25 3.58
C TYR A 211 15.12 -35.68 3.74
N LYS A 212 14.19 -36.64 3.88
CA LYS A 212 14.49 -38.06 4.13
C LYS A 212 15.51 -38.30 5.25
N GLY A 213 15.43 -37.50 6.33
CA GLY A 213 16.33 -37.58 7.48
C GLY A 213 17.71 -36.94 7.30
N THR A 214 18.06 -36.48 6.10
CA THR A 214 19.26 -35.66 5.88
C THR A 214 18.94 -34.20 6.18
N ARG A 215 19.76 -33.53 6.99
CA ARG A 215 19.53 -32.14 7.41
C ARG A 215 20.24 -31.13 6.52
N ASN A 216 19.62 -29.96 6.39
CA ASN A 216 20.22 -28.76 5.83
C ASN A 216 20.85 -27.89 6.92
N ASN A 217 21.63 -26.91 6.49
CA ASN A 217 21.83 -25.67 7.23
C ASN A 217 20.48 -24.90 7.36
N PRO A 218 20.35 -24.02 8.36
CA PRO A 218 19.17 -23.17 8.50
C PRO A 218 18.87 -22.40 7.21
N VAL A 219 17.60 -22.37 6.81
CA VAL A 219 17.09 -21.57 5.68
C VAL A 219 16.18 -20.48 6.21
N SER A 220 16.03 -19.39 5.46
CA SER A 220 15.25 -18.24 5.89
C SER A 220 14.60 -17.47 4.75
N VAL A 221 13.41 -16.94 5.00
CA VAL A 221 12.74 -15.96 4.12
C VAL A 221 12.74 -14.58 4.77
N SER A 222 12.82 -13.53 3.95
CA SER A 222 12.75 -12.14 4.41
C SER A 222 11.37 -11.80 4.99
N PHE A 223 11.31 -11.26 6.19
CA PHE A 223 10.06 -10.84 6.81
C PHE A 223 10.33 -9.67 7.76
N ASP A 224 9.87 -8.47 7.43
CA ASP A 224 10.10 -7.27 8.20
C ASP A 224 9.11 -7.18 9.37
N LYS A 225 9.64 -7.37 10.59
CA LYS A 225 8.86 -7.24 11.83
C LYS A 225 8.11 -5.92 11.92
N ASN A 226 8.74 -4.80 11.55
CA ASN A 226 8.15 -3.48 11.73
C ASN A 226 6.97 -3.29 10.78
N LYS A 227 7.10 -3.69 9.51
CA LYS A 227 5.97 -3.69 8.56
C LYS A 227 4.84 -4.65 8.96
N TYR A 228 5.17 -5.78 9.59
CA TYR A 228 4.16 -6.69 10.12
C TYR A 228 3.35 -6.09 11.28
N TYR A 229 3.94 -5.26 12.14
CA TYR A 229 3.20 -4.63 13.23
C TYR A 229 2.57 -3.29 12.83
N GLU A 230 3.08 -2.62 11.79
CA GLU A 230 2.52 -1.36 11.26
C GLU A 230 1.04 -1.49 10.89
N ARG A 231 0.61 -2.61 10.29
CA ARG A 231 -0.80 -2.94 9.97
C ARG A 231 -1.76 -2.96 11.16
N PHE A 232 -1.24 -2.99 12.39
CA PHE A 232 -2.08 -2.94 13.59
C PHE A 232 -2.47 -1.51 13.90
N VAL A 233 -1.78 -0.52 13.33
CA VAL A 233 -2.08 0.89 13.49
C VAL A 233 -2.83 1.37 12.25
N SER A 234 -3.89 2.15 12.48
CA SER A 234 -4.62 2.81 11.41
C SER A 234 -5.05 4.21 11.83
N LEU A 235 -5.16 5.11 10.86
CA LEU A 235 -5.52 6.50 11.12
C LEU A 235 -7.02 6.67 11.39
N ASN A 236 -7.37 7.36 12.45
CA ASN A 236 -8.72 7.85 12.73
C ASN A 236 -8.98 9.16 11.97
N ARG A 237 -9.26 9.03 10.66
CA ARG A 237 -9.47 10.18 9.76
C ARG A 237 -10.59 11.11 10.22
N THR A 238 -11.64 10.57 10.85
CA THR A 238 -12.74 11.37 11.39
C THR A 238 -12.24 12.35 12.45
N GLU A 239 -11.36 11.89 13.34
CA GLU A 239 -10.76 12.76 14.36
C GLU A 239 -9.71 13.70 13.76
N THR A 240 -8.80 13.19 12.93
CA THR A 240 -7.75 13.99 12.30
C THR A 240 -8.30 15.16 11.49
N SER A 241 -9.42 14.98 10.79
CA SER A 241 -10.04 16.00 9.94
C SER A 241 -10.59 17.24 10.66
N LYS A 242 -10.67 17.19 12.00
CA LYS A 242 -11.16 18.31 12.82
C LYS A 242 -10.10 19.39 13.05
N TYR A 243 -8.83 19.07 12.86
CA TYR A 243 -7.72 19.90 13.34
C TYR A 243 -6.78 20.35 12.23
N PHE A 244 -6.18 21.52 12.38
CA PHE A 244 -5.13 22.00 11.47
C PHE A 244 -3.75 21.43 11.86
N ALA A 245 -3.00 20.91 10.89
CA ALA A 245 -1.72 20.23 11.13
C ALA A 245 -0.67 21.09 11.88
N GLN A 246 -0.60 22.39 11.58
CA GLN A 246 0.46 23.24 12.13
C GLN A 246 0.41 23.38 13.66
N GLY A 247 -0.76 23.55 14.26
CA GLY A 247 -0.86 23.63 15.73
C GLY A 247 -0.73 22.27 16.40
N ILE A 248 -1.21 21.22 15.73
CA ILE A 248 -1.00 19.83 16.18
C ILE A 248 0.48 19.49 16.33
N LEU A 249 1.34 19.96 15.42
CA LEU A 249 2.78 19.72 15.52
C LEU A 249 3.38 20.23 16.85
N THR A 250 2.88 21.36 17.36
CA THR A 250 3.36 22.02 18.58
C THR A 250 2.90 21.30 19.86
N ASP A 251 1.69 20.72 19.87
CA ASP A 251 1.11 20.03 21.02
C ASP A 251 0.71 18.57 20.69
N PHE A 252 1.56 17.89 19.91
CA PHE A 252 1.23 16.60 19.29
C PHE A 252 0.77 15.54 20.31
N GLY A 253 1.40 15.49 21.48
CA GLY A 253 1.11 14.52 22.53
C GLY A 253 -0.33 14.59 23.05
N SER A 254 -0.93 15.79 23.08
CA SER A 254 -2.30 15.99 23.55
C SER A 254 -3.36 15.42 22.59
N PHE A 255 -3.01 15.23 21.31
CA PHE A 255 -3.93 14.74 20.27
C PHE A 255 -3.62 13.33 19.78
N PHE A 256 -2.35 12.91 19.90
CA PHE A 256 -1.81 11.68 19.32
C PHE A 256 -2.72 10.46 19.49
N ARG A 257 -3.19 10.21 20.72
CA ARG A 257 -4.03 9.03 21.02
C ARG A 257 -5.36 9.04 20.29
N GLY A 258 -5.93 10.21 20.00
CA GLY A 258 -7.19 10.33 19.26
C GLY A 258 -7.06 10.04 17.77
N PHE A 259 -5.86 10.21 17.20
CA PHE A 259 -5.63 10.07 15.76
C PHE A 259 -5.41 8.65 15.28
N LEU A 260 -5.25 7.67 16.17
CA LEU A 260 -4.91 6.31 15.78
C LEU A 260 -5.89 5.31 16.40
N ASN A 261 -6.24 4.29 15.62
CA ASN A 261 -6.85 3.07 16.12
C ASN A 261 -5.78 1.98 16.15
N LEU A 262 -5.66 1.29 17.27
CA LEU A 262 -4.73 0.18 17.44
C LEU A 262 -5.52 -1.14 17.45
N LYS A 263 -5.11 -2.11 16.63
CA LYS A 263 -5.61 -3.47 16.72
C LYS A 263 -4.93 -4.17 17.88
N GLU A 264 -5.68 -5.06 18.53
CA GLU A 264 -5.18 -5.86 19.64
C GLU A 264 -4.66 -4.99 20.82
N GLU A 265 -5.40 -3.94 21.18
CA GLU A 265 -5.06 -3.03 22.29
C GLU A 265 -4.89 -3.74 23.64
N GLN A 266 -5.46 -4.94 23.79
CA GLN A 266 -5.23 -5.80 24.96
C GLN A 266 -3.80 -6.35 25.03
N LEU A 267 -3.09 -6.43 23.90
CA LEU A 267 -1.72 -6.95 23.79
C LEU A 267 -0.68 -5.85 23.67
N PHE A 268 -1.02 -4.73 23.03
CA PHE A 268 -0.07 -3.69 22.67
C PHE A 268 -0.40 -2.32 23.23
N GLU A 269 0.62 -1.46 23.24
CA GLU A 269 0.53 -0.03 23.51
C GLU A 269 1.32 0.72 22.46
N LEU A 270 0.77 1.85 22.01
CA LEU A 270 1.38 2.67 20.99
C LEU A 270 1.77 4.02 21.58
N ASP A 271 2.97 4.46 21.23
CA ASP A 271 3.51 5.77 21.57
C ASP A 271 4.20 6.37 20.34
N PHE A 272 4.51 7.66 20.39
CA PHE A 272 5.41 8.28 19.41
C PHE A 272 6.79 8.44 20.03
N ASP A 273 7.83 8.36 19.20
CA ASP A 273 9.20 8.58 19.63
C ASP A 273 9.43 10.08 19.89
N GLN A 274 9.48 10.46 21.17
CA GLN A 274 9.70 11.85 21.60
C GLN A 274 11.07 12.41 21.16
N GLY A 275 12.05 11.54 20.91
CA GLY A 275 13.37 11.94 20.41
C GLY A 275 13.44 12.06 18.88
N SER A 276 12.40 11.62 18.17
CA SER A 276 12.33 11.73 16.71
C SER A 276 11.86 13.11 16.27
N GLU A 277 12.48 13.63 15.20
CA GLU A 277 11.99 14.84 14.55
C GLU A 277 10.62 14.56 13.93
N ARG A 278 9.68 15.48 14.16
CA ARG A 278 8.39 15.46 13.50
C ARG A 278 8.46 16.36 12.28
N LEU A 279 8.15 15.79 11.13
CA LEU A 279 8.12 16.51 9.86
C LEU A 279 6.70 16.96 9.56
N ILE A 280 6.56 18.12 8.95
CA ILE A 280 5.27 18.64 8.47
C ILE A 280 5.37 18.95 6.99
N ASP A 281 4.47 18.38 6.19
CA ASP A 281 4.20 18.84 4.85
C ASP A 281 3.01 19.81 4.92
N ARG A 282 3.29 21.09 4.71
CA ARG A 282 2.29 22.16 4.82
C ARG A 282 1.44 22.31 3.57
N ASN A 283 1.87 21.75 2.44
CA ASN A 283 1.09 21.76 1.21
C ASN A 283 0.07 20.62 1.18
N GLU A 284 0.45 19.46 1.74
CA GLU A 284 -0.41 18.30 1.86
C GLU A 284 -1.17 18.22 3.19
N ASP A 285 -0.91 19.15 4.12
CA ASP A 285 -1.46 19.15 5.47
C ASP A 285 -1.18 17.81 6.18
N LYS A 286 0.09 17.36 6.18
CA LYS A 286 0.52 16.07 6.75
C LYS A 286 1.57 16.23 7.83
N ILE A 287 1.57 15.33 8.80
CA ILE A 287 2.62 15.21 9.82
C ILE A 287 3.17 13.81 9.76
N SER A 288 4.49 13.65 9.80
CA SER A 288 5.14 12.34 9.87
C SER A 288 6.07 12.25 11.08
N CYS A 289 5.99 11.13 11.79
CA CYS A 289 6.83 10.87 12.95
C CYS A 289 7.06 9.37 13.13
N LYS A 290 8.03 9.03 13.97
CA LYS A 290 8.30 7.64 14.32
C LYS A 290 7.37 7.19 15.44
N LEU A 291 6.69 6.06 15.25
CA LEU A 291 5.88 5.39 16.25
C LEU A 291 6.65 4.23 16.87
N ILE A 292 6.33 3.96 18.14
CA ILE A 292 6.89 2.87 18.93
C ILE A 292 5.73 2.02 19.43
N LEU A 293 5.69 0.76 18.99
CA LEU A 293 4.76 -0.24 19.49
C LEU A 293 5.44 -1.06 20.59
N LYS A 294 4.78 -1.17 21.73
CA LYS A 294 5.25 -1.92 22.91
C LYS A 294 4.25 -3.00 23.29
N ASP A 295 4.71 -4.04 23.96
CA ASP A 295 3.83 -4.96 24.66
C ASP A 295 3.41 -4.40 26.03
N LYS A 296 2.49 -5.09 26.71
CA LYS A 296 2.06 -4.74 28.08
C LYS A 296 3.14 -4.85 29.16
N LYS A 297 4.34 -5.34 28.82
CA LYS A 297 5.51 -5.36 29.70
C LYS A 297 6.50 -4.24 29.36
N ASN A 298 6.07 -3.26 28.55
CA ASN A 298 6.85 -2.11 28.09
C ASN A 298 8.08 -2.49 27.24
N LYS A 299 8.11 -3.71 26.68
CA LYS A 299 9.15 -4.10 25.71
C LYS A 299 8.79 -3.54 24.34
N ILE A 300 9.73 -2.88 23.68
CA ILE A 300 9.56 -2.43 22.29
C ILE A 300 9.45 -3.65 21.38
N ILE A 301 8.34 -3.73 20.65
CA ILE A 301 8.02 -4.80 19.71
C ILE A 301 8.36 -4.35 18.29
N ALA A 302 7.99 -3.13 17.92
CA ALA A 302 8.26 -2.56 16.61
C ALA A 302 8.39 -1.04 16.68
N ASP A 303 9.06 -0.49 15.68
CA ASP A 303 9.09 0.94 15.44
C ASP A 303 9.08 1.24 13.95
N PHE A 304 8.34 2.27 13.54
CA PHE A 304 8.14 2.58 12.13
C PHE A 304 7.75 4.05 11.97
N TYR A 305 8.03 4.63 10.80
CA TYR A 305 7.52 5.95 10.45
C TYR A 305 6.05 5.84 10.08
N PHE A 306 5.25 6.79 10.57
CA PHE A 306 3.83 6.85 10.29
C PHE A 306 3.45 8.25 9.81
N GLU A 307 2.60 8.30 8.79
CA GLU A 307 2.09 9.53 8.22
C GLU A 307 0.66 9.78 8.70
N PHE A 308 0.48 10.93 9.37
CA PHE A 308 -0.80 11.48 9.77
C PHE A 308 -1.27 12.41 8.66
N GLU A 309 -2.38 12.07 8.02
CA GLU A 309 -2.90 12.80 6.87
C GLU A 309 -4.39 13.10 7.01
N GLY A 310 -4.94 13.92 6.10
CA GLY A 310 -6.36 14.28 6.14
C GLY A 310 -6.70 15.27 7.26
N PHE A 311 -5.73 16.06 7.70
CA PHE A 311 -5.96 17.22 8.55
C PHE A 311 -6.81 18.27 7.83
N LYS A 312 -7.35 19.20 8.61
CA LYS A 312 -8.14 20.33 8.12
C LYS A 312 -7.27 21.26 7.29
N SER A 313 -7.62 21.45 6.02
CA SER A 313 -6.81 22.27 5.12
C SER A 313 -6.95 23.77 5.38
N LEU A 314 -5.85 24.51 5.26
CA LEU A 314 -5.84 25.97 5.34
C LEU A 314 -6.74 26.65 4.30
N LYS A 315 -7.09 25.97 3.21
CA LYS A 315 -8.09 26.45 2.23
C LYS A 315 -9.46 26.72 2.87
N ARG A 316 -9.79 26.02 3.98
CA ARG A 316 -11.02 26.25 4.74
C ARG A 316 -11.07 27.62 5.43
N LEU A 317 -9.94 28.32 5.59
CA LEU A 317 -9.96 29.69 6.10
C LEU A 317 -10.84 30.63 5.27
N LYS A 318 -11.14 30.30 4.00
CA LYS A 318 -12.13 31.03 3.20
C LYS A 318 -13.52 31.12 3.87
N THR A 319 -13.92 30.08 4.57
CA THR A 319 -15.21 30.01 5.29
C THR A 319 -15.04 30.15 6.80
N ASP A 320 -13.90 29.68 7.32
CA ASP A 320 -13.70 29.53 8.75
C ASP A 320 -13.04 30.78 9.37
N TRP A 321 -12.39 31.65 8.59
CA TRP A 321 -11.80 32.86 9.14
C TRP A 321 -12.89 33.91 9.44
N TYR A 322 -12.87 34.41 10.67
CA TYR A 322 -13.73 35.49 11.12
C TYR A 322 -12.90 36.72 11.54
N ALA A 323 -13.41 37.90 11.21
CA ALA A 323 -12.85 39.17 11.62
C ALA A 323 -13.98 40.16 11.94
N GLU A 324 -13.87 40.86 13.06
CA GLU A 324 -14.75 41.97 13.41
C GLU A 324 -13.97 43.13 14.02
N SER A 325 -14.61 44.31 14.06
CA SER A 325 -13.99 45.45 14.72
C SER A 325 -13.89 45.26 16.23
N SER A 326 -12.84 45.83 16.82
CA SER A 326 -12.67 45.90 18.28
C SER A 326 -12.80 47.35 18.77
N GLY A 327 -12.99 47.54 20.08
CA GLY A 327 -12.99 48.88 20.66
C GLY A 327 -11.67 49.64 20.44
N GLU A 328 -10.53 48.93 20.48
CA GLU A 328 -9.21 49.50 20.19
C GLU A 328 -9.11 49.95 18.73
N LEU A 329 -9.59 49.12 17.79
CA LEU A 329 -9.62 49.46 16.38
C LEU A 329 -10.54 50.66 16.10
N ASN A 330 -11.72 50.70 16.72
CA ASN A 330 -12.64 51.83 16.61
C ASN A 330 -11.97 53.14 17.06
N PHE A 331 -11.32 53.14 18.23
CA PHE A 331 -10.61 54.32 18.73
C PHE A 331 -9.44 54.74 17.84
N PHE A 332 -8.68 53.78 17.31
CA PHE A 332 -7.62 54.06 16.35
C PHE A 332 -8.16 54.72 15.09
N MET A 333 -9.27 54.21 14.55
CA MET A 333 -9.88 54.71 13.32
C MET A 333 -10.57 56.07 13.50
N ALA A 334 -11.20 56.35 14.64
CA ALA A 334 -11.76 57.67 14.96
C ALA A 334 -10.71 58.78 14.83
N ASN A 335 -9.52 58.55 15.39
CA ASN A 335 -8.43 59.51 15.31
C ASN A 335 -7.87 59.64 13.88
N ARG A 336 -7.83 58.53 13.14
CA ARG A 336 -7.29 58.49 11.77
C ARG A 336 -8.21 59.13 10.74
N MET A 337 -9.53 59.06 10.93
CA MET A 337 -10.54 59.56 10.00
C MET A 337 -10.99 61.00 10.30
N ARG A 338 -10.45 61.65 11.32
CA ARG A 338 -10.78 63.04 11.66
C ARG A 338 -10.51 63.96 10.47
N GLY A 339 -11.55 64.64 9.98
CA GLY A 339 -11.45 65.55 8.83
C GLY A 339 -11.37 64.85 7.46
N VAL A 340 -11.55 63.52 7.39
CA VAL A 340 -11.56 62.78 6.12
C VAL A 340 -13.00 62.70 5.59
N ASN A 341 -13.21 63.14 4.35
CA ASN A 341 -14.51 63.05 3.67
C ASN A 341 -14.91 61.60 3.39
N ASP A 342 -16.19 61.36 3.16
CA ASP A 342 -16.70 60.05 2.73
C ASP A 342 -16.15 59.65 1.36
N GLY A 343 -16.04 58.33 1.13
CA GLY A 343 -15.50 57.77 -0.11
C GLY A 343 -14.45 56.68 0.11
N ASP A 344 -13.65 56.43 -0.92
CA ASP A 344 -12.60 55.43 -0.89
C ASP A 344 -11.40 55.91 -0.06
N VAL A 345 -11.12 55.22 1.04
CA VAL A 345 -10.01 55.49 1.96
C VAL A 345 -8.96 54.37 1.95
N THR A 346 -8.96 53.52 0.93
CA THR A 346 -8.11 52.32 0.84
C THR A 346 -6.63 52.67 0.96
N SER A 347 -6.12 53.58 0.13
CA SER A 347 -4.70 53.95 0.15
C SER A 347 -4.25 54.61 1.46
N LEU A 348 -5.17 55.27 2.18
CA LEU A 348 -4.89 55.86 3.48
C LEU A 348 -4.68 54.79 4.56
N LEU A 349 -5.52 53.76 4.56
CA LEU A 349 -5.48 52.68 5.54
C LEU A 349 -4.40 51.63 5.24
N GLU A 350 -4.13 51.39 3.95
CA GLU A 350 -3.13 50.42 3.49
C GLU A 350 -1.74 50.71 4.07
N ARG A 351 -1.33 51.99 4.10
CA ARG A 351 -0.04 52.45 4.66
C ARG A 351 0.19 52.05 6.12
N THR A 352 -0.88 51.79 6.85
CA THR A 352 -0.83 51.49 8.30
C THR A 352 -1.37 50.10 8.64
N ILE A 353 -1.59 49.24 7.63
CA ILE A 353 -2.20 47.91 7.82
C ILE A 353 -1.46 47.07 8.84
N ALA A 354 -0.12 47.06 8.81
CA ALA A 354 0.70 46.30 9.75
C ALA A 354 0.42 46.67 11.22
N ARG A 355 -0.08 47.89 11.48
CA ARG A 355 -0.41 48.37 12.83
C ARG A 355 -1.87 48.12 13.19
N TRP A 356 -2.82 48.51 12.35
CA TRP A 356 -4.24 48.42 12.74
C TRP A 356 -4.80 47.00 12.60
N VAL A 357 -4.22 46.15 11.74
CA VAL A 357 -4.72 44.76 11.58
C VAL A 357 -4.54 43.93 12.85
N THR A 358 -3.56 44.26 13.69
CA THR A 358 -3.37 43.58 14.98
C THR A 358 -4.42 43.96 16.01
N MET A 359 -5.17 45.03 15.78
CA MET A 359 -6.29 45.48 16.63
C MET A 359 -7.61 44.85 16.19
N VAL A 360 -7.67 44.20 15.02
CA VAL A 360 -8.86 43.49 14.56
C VAL A 360 -9.09 42.27 15.45
N LYS A 361 -10.34 42.03 15.83
CA LYS A 361 -10.70 40.84 16.58
C LYS A 361 -10.79 39.66 15.61
N MET A 362 -9.78 38.79 15.64
CA MET A 362 -9.68 37.63 14.76
C MET A 362 -10.26 36.38 15.42
N GLY A 363 -10.83 35.50 14.61
CA GLY A 363 -11.28 34.18 15.07
C GLY A 363 -11.32 33.12 13.97
N ILE A 364 -11.48 31.86 14.41
CA ILE A 364 -11.75 30.71 13.55
C ILE A 364 -13.11 30.13 13.93
N ILE A 365 -14.06 30.15 13.01
CA ILE A 365 -15.37 29.51 13.15
C ILE A 365 -15.17 28.01 13.30
N ARG A 366 -15.77 27.44 14.34
CA ARG A 366 -15.75 26.00 14.58
C ARG A 366 -17.07 25.54 15.20
N ASP A 367 -17.49 24.35 14.82
CA ASP A 367 -18.73 23.73 15.29
C ASP A 367 -18.55 23.01 16.64
N ASP A 368 -17.31 22.79 17.07
CA ASP A 368 -16.93 22.05 18.27
C ASP A 368 -16.69 22.94 19.51
N ILE A 369 -16.98 24.24 19.40
CA ILE A 369 -16.83 25.19 20.51
C ILE A 369 -17.86 24.89 21.60
N ASN A 370 -17.39 24.35 22.71
CA ASN A 370 -18.19 24.14 23.91
C ASN A 370 -18.06 25.34 24.86
N THR A 371 -19.09 26.19 24.87
CA THR A 371 -19.16 27.41 25.69
C THR A 371 -19.31 27.13 27.18
N ASN A 372 -19.68 25.91 27.60
CA ASN A 372 -19.74 25.54 29.02
C ASN A 372 -18.36 25.32 29.64
N ILE A 373 -17.33 25.11 28.81
CA ILE A 373 -15.96 24.85 29.28
C ILE A 373 -14.98 25.98 28.91
N LEU A 374 -15.34 26.84 27.96
CA LEU A 374 -14.50 27.95 27.53
C LEU A 374 -14.87 29.23 28.27
N ASP A 375 -13.83 30.01 28.63
CA ASP A 375 -14.05 31.35 29.15
C ASP A 375 -14.74 32.21 28.09
N PRO A 376 -15.70 33.08 28.46
CA PRO A 376 -16.38 33.98 27.51
C PRO A 376 -15.44 34.89 26.71
N GLN A 377 -14.23 35.12 27.22
CA GLN A 377 -13.19 35.89 26.54
C GLN A 377 -12.44 35.10 25.46
N SER A 378 -12.65 33.78 25.37
CA SER A 378 -11.96 32.88 24.46
C SER A 378 -12.70 32.60 23.14
N TYR A 379 -13.93 33.09 23.01
CA TYR A 379 -14.72 32.93 21.79
C TYR A 379 -15.39 34.24 21.37
N ILE A 380 -15.91 34.26 20.15
CA ILE A 380 -16.64 35.36 19.53
C ILE A 380 -17.98 34.81 19.06
N LEU A 381 -19.08 35.43 19.47
CA LEU A 381 -20.40 35.10 18.91
C LEU A 381 -20.50 35.77 17.53
N VAL A 382 -20.57 34.96 16.48
CA VAL A 382 -20.60 35.44 15.09
C VAL A 382 -22.02 35.82 14.71
N SER A 383 -22.95 34.86 14.75
CA SER A 383 -24.39 35.05 14.55
C SER A 383 -25.13 33.75 14.86
N ASN A 384 -26.41 33.80 15.25
CA ASN A 384 -27.29 32.62 15.35
C ASN A 384 -26.68 31.42 16.11
N GLY A 385 -25.94 31.66 17.21
CA GLY A 385 -25.29 30.61 17.99
C GLY A 385 -24.05 29.99 17.36
N VAL A 386 -23.56 30.53 16.23
CA VAL A 386 -22.26 30.20 15.65
C VAL A 386 -21.17 30.96 16.40
N TYR A 387 -20.13 30.24 16.81
CA TYR A 387 -19.01 30.79 17.54
C TYR A 387 -17.72 30.70 16.72
N ALA A 388 -16.84 31.66 16.92
CA ALA A 388 -15.46 31.61 16.46
C ALA A 388 -14.52 31.55 17.67
N LEU A 389 -13.51 30.69 17.61
CA LEU A 389 -12.41 30.62 18.56
C LEU A 389 -11.58 31.89 18.43
N LYS A 390 -11.49 32.69 19.50
CA LYS A 390 -10.80 33.98 19.46
C LYS A 390 -9.29 33.77 19.39
N MET A 391 -8.68 34.32 18.35
CA MET A 391 -7.25 34.29 18.10
C MET A 391 -6.59 35.55 18.68
N VAL A 392 -5.44 35.38 19.31
CA VAL A 392 -4.63 36.46 19.86
C VAL A 392 -3.20 36.35 19.36
N LYS A 393 -2.59 37.51 19.11
CA LYS A 393 -1.18 37.60 18.79
C LYS A 393 -0.38 37.36 20.07
N GLU A 394 0.65 36.53 19.99
CA GLU A 394 1.60 36.33 21.08
C GLU A 394 2.62 37.48 21.11
N ASP A 395 2.87 38.05 22.29
CA ASP A 395 3.69 39.25 22.44
C ASP A 395 5.11 39.05 21.88
N ALA A 396 5.60 40.06 21.15
CA ALA A 396 6.87 40.06 20.41
C ALA A 396 7.00 39.08 19.22
N SER A 397 6.08 38.13 19.03
CA SER A 397 6.10 37.22 17.87
C SER A 397 5.08 37.62 16.79
N THR A 398 5.25 37.08 15.59
CA THR A 398 4.23 37.14 14.51
C THR A 398 3.29 35.94 14.57
N THR A 399 3.19 35.27 15.72
CA THR A 399 2.36 34.10 15.90
C THR A 399 1.00 34.49 16.45
N TRP A 400 -0.06 33.92 15.87
CA TRP A 400 -1.41 33.99 16.42
C TRP A 400 -1.84 32.60 16.85
N LYS A 401 -2.38 32.53 18.07
CA LYS A 401 -2.85 31.31 18.69
C LYS A 401 -4.20 31.54 19.37
N PRO A 402 -4.92 30.49 19.78
CA PRO A 402 -6.16 30.66 20.52
C PRO A 402 -5.87 31.36 21.84
N SER A 403 -6.80 32.21 22.26
CA SER A 403 -6.72 32.87 23.58
C SER A 403 -6.92 31.90 24.76
N THR A 404 -7.48 30.72 24.52
CA THR A 404 -7.59 29.65 25.51
C THR A 404 -6.30 28.85 25.62
N ARG A 405 -6.06 28.21 26.79
CA ARG A 405 -4.97 27.24 27.00
C ARG A 405 -5.42 25.78 26.87
N ARG A 406 -6.68 25.53 26.52
CA ARG A 406 -7.19 24.17 26.36
C ARG A 406 -6.55 23.52 25.14
N ALA A 407 -5.90 22.37 25.38
CA ALA A 407 -5.16 21.61 24.37
C ALA A 407 -5.99 21.36 23.10
N LEU A 408 -7.25 20.92 23.24
CA LEU A 408 -8.13 20.57 22.13
C LEU A 408 -8.42 21.69 21.10
N TYR A 409 -8.10 22.95 21.43
CA TYR A 409 -8.23 24.09 20.52
C TYR A 409 -6.89 24.63 20.02
N GLN A 410 -5.74 24.13 20.52
CA GLN A 410 -4.40 24.61 20.17
C GLN A 410 -3.96 24.22 18.75
N ASP A 411 -4.74 23.42 18.03
CA ASP A 411 -4.50 23.12 16.62
C ASP A 411 -4.54 24.37 15.72
N ALA A 412 -5.35 25.35 16.12
CA ALA A 412 -5.47 26.64 15.46
C ALA A 412 -4.22 27.49 15.70
N LEU A 413 -3.20 27.33 14.86
CA LEU A 413 -1.94 28.07 14.93
C LEU A 413 -1.63 28.76 13.60
N TRP A 414 -1.38 30.07 13.66
CA TRP A 414 -0.98 30.88 12.52
C TRP A 414 0.41 31.49 12.75
N LEU A 415 1.39 30.99 12.01
CA LEU A 415 2.75 31.49 11.97
C LEU A 415 2.87 32.51 10.83
N LEU A 416 3.42 33.69 11.15
CA LEU A 416 3.69 34.76 10.18
C LEU A 416 2.50 35.10 9.25
N PRO A 417 1.26 35.30 9.79
CA PRO A 417 0.12 35.59 8.95
C PRO A 417 0.30 36.95 8.27
N ARG A 418 -0.02 37.02 6.98
CA ARG A 418 0.02 38.26 6.19
C ARG A 418 -1.37 38.60 5.69
N PHE A 419 -1.72 39.87 5.87
CA PHE A 419 -3.00 40.42 5.44
C PHE A 419 -2.78 41.53 4.41
N LYS A 420 -3.71 41.65 3.47
CA LYS A 420 -3.75 42.71 2.47
C LYS A 420 -5.11 43.42 2.52
N LEU A 421 -5.09 44.74 2.57
CA LEU A 421 -6.31 45.52 2.42
C LEU A 421 -6.72 45.51 0.95
N ILE A 422 -7.95 45.08 0.68
CA ILE A 422 -8.50 45.05 -0.68
C ILE A 422 -9.30 46.32 -0.95
N LYS A 423 -10.11 46.75 0.01
CA LYS A 423 -10.98 47.92 -0.13
C LYS A 423 -11.34 48.47 1.24
N ALA A 424 -11.43 49.80 1.35
CA ALA A 424 -12.01 50.47 2.50
C ALA A 424 -12.86 51.66 2.04
N ILE A 425 -14.15 51.65 2.35
CA ILE A 425 -15.09 52.72 2.03
C ILE A 425 -15.60 53.36 3.31
N LYS A 426 -15.37 54.66 3.46
CA LYS A 426 -15.93 55.47 4.55
C LYS A 426 -17.30 56.00 4.14
N LYS A 427 -18.27 55.85 5.03
CA LYS A 427 -19.58 56.49 4.99
C LYS A 427 -19.94 56.94 6.41
N GLU A 428 -20.06 58.25 6.61
CA GLU A 428 -20.24 58.85 7.93
C GLU A 428 -19.19 58.33 8.93
N ASN A 429 -19.63 57.73 10.03
CA ASN A 429 -18.82 57.17 11.11
C ASN A 429 -18.53 55.68 10.93
N THR A 430 -18.76 55.13 9.74
CA THR A 430 -18.51 53.72 9.44
C THR A 430 -17.48 53.59 8.32
N ILE A 431 -16.52 52.66 8.48
CA ILE A 431 -15.68 52.19 7.39
C ILE A 431 -16.02 50.72 7.12
N THR A 432 -16.47 50.41 5.91
CA THR A 432 -16.58 49.03 5.44
C THR A 432 -15.24 48.59 4.85
N VAL A 433 -14.60 47.63 5.50
CA VAL A 433 -13.27 47.12 5.15
C VAL A 433 -13.41 45.73 4.54
N THR A 434 -12.71 45.49 3.42
CA THR A 434 -12.49 44.15 2.87
C THR A 434 -11.01 43.79 3.03
N LEU A 435 -10.73 42.75 3.80
CA LEU A 435 -9.40 42.28 4.15
C LEU A 435 -9.15 40.91 3.52
N SER A 436 -7.97 40.69 2.96
CA SER A 436 -7.54 39.41 2.41
C SER A 436 -6.47 38.79 3.31
N PHE A 437 -6.63 37.51 3.64
CA PHE A 437 -5.61 36.69 4.30
C PHE A 437 -4.80 36.00 3.21
N VAL A 438 -3.56 36.42 3.00
CA VAL A 438 -2.79 36.04 1.79
C VAL A 438 -1.69 35.02 2.04
N HIS A 439 -1.26 34.84 3.28
CA HIS A 439 -0.20 33.90 3.62
C HIS A 439 -0.26 33.53 5.09
N VAL A 440 -0.07 32.26 5.42
CA VAL A 440 0.05 31.76 6.81
C VAL A 440 0.76 30.42 6.80
N ASN A 441 1.55 30.12 7.84
CA ASN A 441 2.22 28.82 7.97
C ASN A 441 3.06 28.45 6.75
N GLU A 442 3.80 29.41 6.16
CA GLU A 442 4.58 29.25 4.92
C GLU A 442 3.74 28.92 3.66
N VAL A 443 2.41 28.90 3.77
CA VAL A 443 1.49 28.62 2.66
C VAL A 443 0.85 29.91 2.16
N SER A 444 0.83 30.08 0.85
CA SER A 444 0.12 31.20 0.20
C SER A 444 -1.36 30.87 0.04
N LEU A 445 -2.22 31.80 0.42
CA LEU A 445 -3.68 31.65 0.37
C LEU A 445 -4.25 32.45 -0.80
N SER A 446 -5.22 31.86 -1.49
CA SER A 446 -5.94 32.50 -2.59
C SER A 446 -7.41 32.67 -2.24
N ASN A 447 -7.96 33.86 -2.48
CA ASN A 447 -9.39 34.16 -2.31
C ASN A 447 -9.94 33.93 -0.89
N VAL A 448 -9.10 34.11 0.14
CA VAL A 448 -9.51 34.13 1.54
C VAL A 448 -9.72 35.59 1.94
N GLN A 449 -10.97 36.04 1.94
CA GLN A 449 -11.34 37.43 2.19
C GLN A 449 -12.50 37.52 3.17
N THR A 450 -12.52 38.59 3.95
CA THR A 450 -13.63 38.92 4.84
C THR A 450 -13.93 40.41 4.78
N THR A 451 -15.21 40.74 4.97
CA THR A 451 -15.68 42.13 4.98
C THR A 451 -16.37 42.41 6.30
N PHE A 452 -15.98 43.49 6.96
CA PHE A 452 -16.57 43.91 8.23
C PHE A 452 -16.63 45.44 8.34
N ASN A 453 -17.48 45.92 9.23
CA ASN A 453 -17.66 47.34 9.50
C ASN A 453 -16.88 47.75 10.75
N ILE A 454 -16.20 48.88 10.64
CA ILE A 454 -15.60 49.59 11.77
C ILE A 454 -16.48 50.80 12.04
N VAL A 455 -17.05 50.90 13.23
CA VAL A 455 -17.93 52.00 13.65
C VAL A 455 -17.22 52.76 14.76
N TYR A 456 -16.99 54.06 14.58
CA TYR A 456 -16.09 54.84 15.44
C TYR A 456 -16.61 56.22 15.83
#